data_AF-A0A4Q3VPP7-F1
#
_entry.id   AF-A0A4Q3VPP7-F1
#
_cell.length_a   1.000
_cell.length_b   1.000
_cell.length_c   1.000
_cell.angle_alpha   90.00
_cell.angle_beta   90.00
_cell.angle_gamma   90.00
#
_symmetry.space_group_name_H-M   'P 1'
#
loop_
_entity.id
_entity.type
_entity.pdbx_description
1 polymer ?
#
loop_
_entity_poly.entity_id
_entity_poly.type
_entity_poly.pdbx_seq_one_letter_code
_entity_poly.pdbx_strand_id
1 'polypeptide(L)'
;MSQEPSYNKKDKLGNSRFGNNRPPVPGDDGQGPRKGPKFSIYWIYAIIFAVLIGFQLFGPFTTSTAPVEQDYFQQVLKAGDVEKYVVISNRNIVKIYLKKESIGKYQGKLEKGLSKTGNEGPHMNFKIVSGDSFKDDMRKFYADNPEIKDVGSVDTESDWFSKSLSFLLPILLFVGLWILL
;
A
#
# COMPACT_ATOMS: atom_id res chain seq x y z
N MET A 1 13.90 92.79 -5.48
CA MET A 1 12.45 93.04 -5.67
C MET A 1 12.06 92.30 -6.95
N SER A 2 11.49 91.09 -6.87
CA SER A 2 10.03 90.82 -6.78
C SER A 2 9.36 91.17 -8.12
N GLN A 3 8.58 90.35 -8.82
CA GLN A 3 7.76 89.16 -8.51
C GLN A 3 7.51 88.39 -9.82
N GLU A 4 7.38 87.06 -9.76
CA GLU A 4 6.58 86.31 -10.73
C GLU A 4 5.08 86.55 -10.46
N PRO A 5 4.21 86.35 -11.46
CA PRO A 5 2.91 85.76 -11.18
C PRO A 5 2.71 84.46 -11.96
N SER A 6 2.63 83.40 -11.16
CA SER A 6 1.72 82.26 -11.26
C SER A 6 0.53 82.45 -12.22
N TYR A 7 0.37 81.51 -13.16
CA TYR A 7 -0.95 81.00 -13.52
C TYR A 7 -0.95 79.48 -13.60
N ASN A 8 -1.77 78.89 -12.72
CA ASN A 8 -2.02 77.47 -12.54
C ASN A 8 -3.40 77.19 -13.14
N LYS A 9 -3.51 76.30 -14.13
CA LYS A 9 -4.80 75.73 -14.52
C LYS A 9 -4.66 74.22 -14.69
N LYS A 10 -5.17 73.52 -13.67
CA LYS A 10 -5.51 72.11 -13.71
C LYS A 10 -6.67 71.92 -14.68
N ASP A 11 -6.45 71.15 -15.75
CA ASP A 11 -7.53 70.47 -16.45
C ASP A 11 -7.13 68.99 -16.60
N LYS A 12 -7.64 68.16 -15.67
CA LYS A 12 -7.74 66.72 -15.81
C LYS A 12 -8.85 66.41 -16.81
N LEU A 13 -8.55 65.77 -17.94
CA LEU A 13 -9.46 65.00 -18.81
C LEU A 13 -8.60 64.56 -20.00
N GLY A 14 -8.48 63.32 -20.46
CA GLY A 14 -9.10 62.05 -20.15
C GLY A 14 -8.50 61.04 -21.15
N ASN A 15 -8.47 59.77 -20.77
CA ASN A 15 -8.09 58.66 -21.66
C ASN A 15 -8.78 58.78 -23.03
N SER A 16 -8.01 58.92 -24.11
CA SER A 16 -8.51 58.73 -25.46
C SER A 16 -7.59 57.76 -26.20
N ARG A 17 -8.07 56.53 -26.18
CA ARG A 17 -7.75 55.38 -27.02
C ARG A 17 -7.43 55.84 -28.45
N PHE A 18 -6.15 55.77 -28.85
CA PHE A 18 -5.82 55.75 -30.27
C PHE A 18 -6.23 54.39 -30.83
N GLY A 19 -7.33 54.41 -31.58
CA GLY A 19 -7.89 53.27 -32.28
C GLY A 19 -6.96 52.83 -33.41
N ASN A 20 -6.48 51.60 -33.31
CA ASN A 20 -5.93 50.87 -34.44
C ASN A 20 -7.10 50.45 -35.36
N ASN A 21 -7.48 51.30 -36.31
CA ASN A 21 -8.35 50.91 -37.42
C ASN A 21 -7.53 50.17 -38.49
N ARG A 22 -7.08 48.95 -38.18
CA ARG A 22 -6.68 47.98 -39.21
C ARG A 22 -7.89 47.10 -39.51
N PRO A 23 -8.26 46.89 -40.78
CA PRO A 23 -9.33 45.96 -41.12
C PRO A 23 -8.94 44.54 -40.67
N PRO A 24 -9.90 43.70 -40.25
CA PRO A 24 -9.60 42.38 -39.71
C PRO A 24 -9.05 41.51 -40.83
N VAL A 25 -7.85 40.96 -40.64
CA VAL A 25 -7.34 39.86 -41.46
C VAL A 25 -8.13 38.61 -41.07
N PRO A 26 -8.86 37.95 -41.99
CA PRO A 26 -9.53 36.70 -41.68
C PRO A 26 -8.48 35.62 -41.46
N GLY A 27 -8.37 35.10 -40.23
CA GLY A 27 -7.49 33.97 -39.89
C GLY A 27 -6.42 34.22 -38.83
N ASP A 28 -6.51 35.30 -38.03
CA ASP A 28 -5.68 35.42 -36.82
C ASP A 28 -6.47 34.86 -35.61
N ASP A 29 -6.58 33.54 -35.55
CA ASP A 29 -6.90 32.84 -34.32
C ASP A 29 -5.75 33.03 -33.33
N GLY A 30 -5.85 34.12 -32.57
CA GLY A 30 -5.02 34.43 -31.42
C GLY A 30 -5.04 33.29 -30.39
N GLN A 31 -4.20 32.28 -30.63
CA GLN A 31 -3.83 31.29 -29.65
C GLN A 31 -2.80 31.93 -28.72
N GLY A 32 -3.28 32.80 -27.83
CA GLY A 32 -2.59 33.03 -26.56
C GLY A 32 -2.27 31.67 -25.93
N PRO A 33 -1.12 31.52 -25.25
CA PRO A 33 -0.62 30.21 -24.82
C PRO A 33 -1.76 29.46 -24.13
N ARG A 34 -2.18 28.35 -24.74
CA ARG A 34 -3.28 27.52 -24.24
C ARG A 34 -2.92 27.21 -22.80
N LYS A 35 -3.65 27.83 -21.85
CA LYS A 35 -3.51 27.54 -20.43
C LYS A 35 -3.91 26.08 -20.29
N GLY A 36 -2.91 25.21 -20.26
CA GLY A 36 -3.07 23.81 -19.93
C GLY A 36 -3.81 23.68 -18.61
N PRO A 37 -4.38 22.50 -18.32
CA PRO A 37 -5.09 22.29 -17.05
C PRO A 37 -4.24 22.81 -15.90
N LYS A 38 -4.81 23.75 -15.13
CA LYS A 38 -4.17 24.32 -13.95
C LYS A 38 -4.14 23.22 -12.91
N PHE A 39 -3.04 22.47 -12.85
CA PHE A 39 -2.83 21.49 -11.79
C PHE A 39 -2.77 22.23 -10.47
N SER A 40 -3.85 22.12 -9.71
CA SER A 40 -3.92 22.69 -8.38
C SER A 40 -3.24 21.75 -7.39
N ILE A 41 -2.43 22.30 -6.47
CA ILE A 41 -1.78 21.55 -5.40
C ILE A 41 -2.78 20.74 -4.55
N TYR A 42 -4.07 21.11 -4.57
CA TYR A 42 -5.16 20.35 -3.94
C TYR A 42 -5.32 18.91 -4.44
N TRP A 43 -4.89 18.59 -5.67
CA TRP A 43 -4.91 17.22 -6.17
C TRP A 43 -3.89 16.32 -5.46
N ILE A 44 -2.75 16.86 -5.03
CA ILE A 44 -1.79 16.12 -4.19
C ILE A 44 -2.44 15.75 -2.87
N TYR A 45 -3.12 16.69 -2.21
CA TYR A 45 -3.79 16.43 -0.94
C TYR A 45 -4.91 15.39 -1.08
N ALA A 46 -5.68 15.43 -2.18
CA ALA A 46 -6.71 14.44 -2.46
C ALA A 46 -6.13 13.03 -2.63
N ILE A 47 -5.00 12.88 -3.33
CA ILE A 47 -4.33 11.58 -3.52
C ILE A 47 -3.79 11.05 -2.19
N ILE A 48 -3.12 11.90 -1.40
CA ILE A 48 -2.60 11.49 -0.07
C ILE A 48 -3.75 11.02 0.81
N PHE A 49 -4.85 11.77 0.85
CA PHE A 49 -6.03 11.41 1.63
C PHE A 49 -6.65 10.08 1.16
N ALA A 50 -6.75 9.86 -0.15
CA ALA A 50 -7.23 8.61 -0.72
C ALA A 50 -6.31 7.41 -0.38
N VAL A 51 -4.99 7.60 -0.39
CA VAL A 51 -4.01 6.56 0.01
C VAL A 51 -4.13 6.24 1.50
N LEU A 52 -4.32 7.25 2.37
CA LEU A 52 -4.52 7.04 3.80
C LEU A 52 -5.80 6.27 4.09
N ILE A 53 -6.90 6.62 3.42
CA ILE A 53 -8.16 5.86 3.51
C ILE A 53 -7.97 4.45 2.95
N GLY A 54 -7.29 4.30 1.81
CA GLY A 54 -6.96 2.99 1.24
C GLY A 54 -6.19 2.12 2.22
N PHE A 55 -5.15 2.66 2.86
CA PHE A 55 -4.38 1.93 3.87
C PHE A 55 -5.23 1.54 5.07
N GLN A 56 -6.14 2.41 5.52
CA GLN A 56 -7.05 2.12 6.62
C GLN A 56 -8.08 1.03 6.26
N LEU A 57 -8.57 1.01 5.02
CA LEU A 57 -9.57 0.04 4.56
C LEU A 57 -8.97 -1.32 4.20
N PHE A 58 -7.76 -1.34 3.62
CA PHE A 58 -7.09 -2.56 3.20
C PHE A 58 -6.14 -3.16 4.26
N GLY A 59 -5.79 -2.38 5.30
CA GLY A 59 -4.89 -2.81 6.37
C GLY A 59 -3.48 -3.17 5.86
N PRO A 60 -2.53 -3.49 6.76
CA PRO A 60 -1.31 -4.14 6.34
C PRO A 60 -1.68 -5.49 5.70
N PHE A 61 -1.23 -5.73 4.46
CA PHE A 61 -1.42 -7.00 3.71
C PHE A 61 -0.79 -8.23 4.41
N THR A 62 -0.31 -8.09 5.63
CA THR A 62 0.21 -9.18 6.44
C THR A 62 -0.96 -9.96 7.00
N THR A 63 -1.10 -11.23 6.60
CA THR A 63 -2.09 -12.11 7.21
C THR A 63 -1.80 -12.26 8.70
N SER A 64 -2.70 -11.71 9.52
CA SER A 64 -2.61 -11.80 10.96
C SER A 64 -2.75 -13.26 11.37
N THR A 65 -1.74 -13.81 12.02
CA THR A 65 -1.61 -15.23 12.39
C THR A 65 -1.15 -15.34 13.83
N ALA A 66 -1.61 -16.34 14.56
CA ALA A 66 -1.17 -16.57 15.93
C ALA A 66 0.23 -17.22 15.96
N PRO A 67 1.25 -16.59 16.56
CA PRO A 67 2.55 -17.23 16.73
C PRO A 67 2.44 -18.37 17.75
N VAL A 68 2.93 -19.55 17.37
CA VAL A 68 2.97 -20.75 18.21
C VAL A 68 4.38 -21.36 18.20
N GLU A 69 4.58 -22.37 19.03
CA GLU A 69 5.80 -23.18 19.04
C GLU A 69 5.63 -24.44 18.18
N GLN A 70 6.75 -24.99 17.70
CA GLN A 70 6.76 -26.21 16.88
C GLN A 70 6.13 -27.41 17.62
N ASP A 71 6.36 -27.54 18.93
CA ASP A 71 5.79 -28.61 19.75
C ASP A 71 4.26 -28.54 19.81
N TYR A 72 3.72 -27.33 19.88
CA TYR A 72 2.29 -27.11 19.86
C TYR A 72 1.69 -27.50 18.49
N PHE A 73 2.35 -27.13 17.40
CA PHE A 73 1.96 -27.56 16.06
C PHE A 73 1.89 -29.10 15.95
N GLN A 74 2.91 -29.80 16.45
CA GLN A 74 2.91 -31.27 16.45
C GLN A 74 1.75 -31.85 17.26
N GLN A 75 1.35 -31.25 18.38
CA GLN A 75 0.18 -31.69 19.15
C GLN A 75 -1.13 -31.52 18.37
N VAL A 76 -1.29 -30.39 17.67
CA VAL A 76 -2.46 -30.12 16.83
C VAL A 76 -2.49 -31.06 15.62
N LEU A 77 -1.33 -31.38 15.06
CA LEU A 77 -1.17 -32.34 13.96
C LEU A 77 -1.54 -33.76 14.42
N LYS A 78 -1.10 -34.18 15.61
CA LYS A 78 -1.50 -35.45 16.26
C LYS A 78 -3.00 -35.52 16.52
N ALA A 79 -3.63 -34.41 16.87
CA ALA A 79 -5.09 -34.35 17.05
C ALA A 79 -5.86 -34.44 15.72
N GLY A 80 -5.20 -34.39 14.56
CA GLY A 80 -5.85 -34.41 13.25
C GLY A 80 -6.60 -33.11 12.93
N ASP A 81 -6.29 -32.02 13.63
CA ASP A 81 -6.99 -30.73 13.53
C ASP A 81 -6.37 -29.80 12.45
N VAL A 82 -5.24 -30.20 11.87
CA VAL A 82 -4.56 -29.48 10.77
C VAL A 82 -5.15 -29.90 9.43
N GLU A 83 -5.55 -28.93 8.61
CA GLU A 83 -5.96 -29.15 7.23
C GLU A 83 -4.73 -29.24 6.31
N LYS A 84 -3.82 -28.28 6.45
CA LYS A 84 -2.54 -28.24 5.74
C LYS A 84 -1.54 -27.32 6.44
N TYR A 85 -0.25 -27.52 6.19
CA TYR A 85 0.77 -26.54 6.56
C TYR A 85 1.64 -26.21 5.36
N VAL A 86 2.11 -24.97 5.30
CA VAL A 86 2.92 -24.45 4.20
C VAL A 86 4.23 -23.90 4.75
N VAL A 87 5.34 -24.46 4.30
CA VAL A 87 6.68 -23.99 4.64
C VAL A 87 7.05 -22.86 3.68
N ILE A 88 7.20 -21.65 4.23
CA ILE A 88 7.64 -20.46 3.52
C ILE A 88 9.17 -20.39 3.57
N SER A 89 9.80 -20.95 2.54
CA SER A 89 11.25 -21.21 2.53
C SER A 89 12.08 -19.92 2.60
N ASN A 90 11.66 -18.85 1.93
CA ASN A 90 12.38 -17.57 1.93
C ASN A 90 12.29 -16.80 3.26
N ARG A 91 11.35 -17.16 4.14
CA ARG A 91 11.18 -16.50 5.45
C ARG A 91 11.48 -17.41 6.64
N ASN A 92 11.77 -18.69 6.41
CA ASN A 92 11.90 -19.72 7.44
C ASN A 92 10.72 -19.70 8.42
N ILE A 93 9.49 -19.67 7.86
CA ILE A 93 8.24 -19.69 8.63
C ILE A 93 7.38 -20.83 8.13
N VAL A 94 6.69 -21.52 9.04
CA VAL A 94 5.64 -22.48 8.70
C VAL A 94 4.29 -21.84 9.01
N LYS A 95 3.41 -21.80 8.01
CA LYS A 95 2.03 -21.36 8.12
C LYS A 95 1.12 -22.56 8.27
N ILE A 96 0.25 -22.53 9.27
CA ILE A 96 -0.63 -23.65 9.62
C ILE A 96 -2.08 -23.24 9.32
N TYR A 97 -2.78 -24.11 8.62
CA TYR A 97 -4.20 -23.99 8.33
C TYR A 97 -4.94 -25.07 9.11
N LEU A 98 -5.86 -24.66 9.97
CA LEU A 98 -6.73 -25.54 10.73
C LEU A 98 -7.97 -25.87 9.92
N LYS A 99 -8.50 -27.07 10.16
CA LYS A 99 -9.81 -27.45 9.64
C LYS A 99 -10.88 -26.52 10.21
N LYS A 100 -11.90 -26.20 9.40
CA LYS A 100 -13.00 -25.30 9.80
C LYS A 100 -13.69 -25.71 11.11
N GLU A 101 -13.84 -27.01 11.34
CA GLU A 101 -14.43 -27.58 12.56
C GLU A 101 -13.56 -27.39 13.81
N SER A 102 -12.23 -27.37 13.64
CA SER A 102 -11.27 -27.26 14.74
C SER A 102 -10.94 -25.82 15.12
N ILE A 103 -11.30 -24.83 14.29
CA ILE A 103 -11.05 -23.40 14.56
C ILE A 103 -11.62 -22.99 15.93
N GLY A 104 -12.85 -23.44 16.25
CA GLY A 104 -13.52 -23.14 17.52
C GLY A 104 -12.72 -23.59 18.75
N LYS A 105 -12.11 -24.78 18.68
CA LYS A 105 -11.31 -25.38 19.76
C LYS A 105 -10.08 -24.55 20.13
N TYR A 106 -9.55 -23.79 19.17
CA TYR A 106 -8.30 -23.04 19.33
C TYR A 106 -8.49 -21.52 19.40
N GLN A 107 -9.74 -21.04 19.47
CA GLN A 107 -10.08 -19.61 19.46
C GLN A 107 -9.25 -18.79 20.46
N GLY A 108 -9.05 -19.26 21.70
CA GLY A 108 -8.27 -18.51 22.70
C GLY A 108 -6.80 -18.26 22.33
N LYS A 109 -6.20 -19.09 21.46
CA LYS A 109 -4.86 -18.83 20.89
C LYS A 109 -4.93 -17.97 19.62
N LEU A 110 -5.99 -18.14 18.85
CA LEU A 110 -6.24 -17.45 17.60
C LEU A 110 -6.62 -15.96 17.79
N GLU A 111 -7.33 -15.61 18.86
CA GLU A 111 -7.75 -14.23 19.16
C GLU A 111 -6.59 -13.23 19.31
N LYS A 112 -5.40 -13.71 19.69
CA LYS A 112 -4.20 -12.86 19.77
C LYS A 112 -3.66 -12.45 18.40
N GLY A 113 -4.06 -13.17 17.35
CA GLY A 113 -3.48 -13.05 16.03
C GLY A 113 -4.49 -12.96 14.88
N LEU A 114 -5.78 -13.18 15.06
CA LEU A 114 -6.77 -13.09 13.98
C LEU A 114 -7.61 -11.81 14.14
N SER A 115 -7.45 -10.90 13.18
CA SER A 115 -8.46 -9.88 12.92
C SER A 115 -9.79 -10.58 12.62
N LYS A 116 -10.90 -10.04 13.13
CA LYS A 116 -12.27 -10.62 13.14
C LYS A 116 -12.87 -11.02 11.78
N THR A 117 -12.11 -11.06 10.69
CA THR A 117 -12.60 -11.04 9.31
C THR A 117 -12.14 -12.23 8.45
N GLY A 118 -11.31 -13.16 8.94
CA GLY A 118 -10.72 -14.17 8.04
C GLY A 118 -10.60 -15.57 8.61
N ASN A 119 -11.66 -16.39 8.48
CA ASN A 119 -11.57 -17.84 8.72
C ASN A 119 -10.81 -18.59 7.61
N GLU A 120 -10.47 -17.92 6.50
CA GLU A 120 -9.93 -18.54 5.26
C GLU A 120 -8.41 -18.37 5.10
N GLY A 121 -7.74 -17.69 6.04
CA GLY A 121 -6.29 -17.52 6.03
C GLY A 121 -5.54 -18.56 6.87
N PRO A 122 -4.20 -18.57 6.85
CA PRO A 122 -3.41 -19.27 7.85
C PRO A 122 -3.84 -18.81 9.25
N HIS A 123 -3.99 -19.74 10.18
CA HIS A 123 -4.48 -19.47 11.53
C HIS A 123 -3.31 -19.31 12.50
N MET A 124 -2.27 -20.11 12.33
CA MET A 124 -1.09 -20.12 13.19
C MET A 124 0.19 -20.06 12.35
N ASN A 125 1.27 -19.57 12.95
CA ASN A 125 2.60 -19.64 12.36
C ASN A 125 3.66 -19.95 13.42
N PHE A 126 4.79 -20.47 12.97
CA PHE A 126 6.00 -20.53 13.80
C PHE A 126 7.25 -20.38 12.93
N LYS A 127 8.35 -19.94 13.53
CA LYS A 127 9.65 -19.83 12.86
C LYS A 127 10.41 -21.14 12.98
N ILE A 128 11.12 -21.49 11.92
CA ILE A 128 12.02 -22.65 11.85
C ILE A 128 13.45 -22.19 11.64
N VAL A 129 14.41 -23.05 11.97
CA VAL A 129 15.84 -22.78 11.71
C VAL A 129 16.13 -22.83 10.21
N SER A 130 15.66 -23.88 9.54
CA SER A 130 15.74 -24.05 8.09
C SER A 130 14.65 -25.00 7.61
N GLY A 131 14.26 -24.88 6.33
CA GLY A 131 13.32 -25.79 5.70
C GLY A 131 13.78 -27.25 5.74
N ASP A 132 15.08 -27.50 5.61
CA ASP A 132 15.66 -28.85 5.67
C ASP A 132 15.59 -29.45 7.07
N SER A 133 15.94 -28.68 8.11
CA SER A 133 15.83 -29.14 9.51
C SER A 133 14.39 -29.49 9.85
N PHE A 134 13.44 -28.66 9.44
CA PHE A 134 12.02 -28.93 9.65
C PHE A 134 11.54 -30.16 8.90
N LYS A 135 12.00 -30.36 7.65
CA LYS A 135 11.67 -31.55 6.85
C LYS A 135 12.19 -32.83 7.51
N ASP A 136 13.37 -32.80 8.11
CA ASP A 136 13.92 -33.94 8.84
C ASP A 136 13.16 -34.21 10.15
N ASP A 137 12.76 -33.17 10.89
CA ASP A 137 11.91 -33.30 12.07
C ASP A 137 10.55 -33.92 11.73
N MET A 138 9.92 -33.46 10.64
CA MET A 138 8.65 -34.02 10.17
C MET A 138 8.79 -35.45 9.67
N ARG A 139 9.90 -35.80 9.02
CA ARG A 139 10.18 -37.20 8.61
C ARG A 139 10.20 -38.14 9.83
N LYS A 140 10.85 -37.72 10.92
CA LYS A 140 10.87 -38.51 12.17
C LYS A 140 9.46 -38.59 12.78
N PHE A 141 8.77 -37.45 12.86
CA PHE A 141 7.41 -37.40 13.38
C PHE A 141 6.45 -38.36 12.64
N TYR A 142 6.46 -38.37 11.31
CA TYR A 142 5.60 -39.27 10.53
C TYR A 142 6.04 -40.74 10.59
N ALA A 143 7.33 -41.01 10.77
CA ALA A 143 7.81 -42.37 11.03
C ALA A 143 7.29 -42.91 12.38
N ASP A 144 7.21 -42.05 13.40
CA ASP A 144 6.73 -42.41 14.73
C ASP A 144 5.19 -42.45 14.84
N ASN A 145 4.47 -41.83 13.89
CA ASN A 145 3.01 -41.71 13.90
C ASN A 145 2.43 -42.02 12.48
N PRO A 146 2.53 -43.28 12.00
CA PRO A 146 2.17 -43.65 10.64
C PRO A 146 0.68 -43.48 10.30
N GLU A 147 -0.18 -43.36 11.32
CA GLU A 147 -1.61 -43.07 11.19
C GLU A 147 -1.91 -41.62 10.78
N ILE A 148 -0.95 -40.71 10.95
CA ILE A 148 -1.12 -39.29 10.62
C ILE A 148 -0.76 -39.06 9.16
N LYS A 149 -1.71 -38.51 8.40
CA LYS A 149 -1.49 -38.14 7.00
C LYS A 149 -0.56 -36.94 6.88
N ASP A 150 0.38 -37.00 5.95
CA ASP A 150 1.18 -35.85 5.55
C ASP A 150 0.30 -34.83 4.79
N VAL A 151 0.31 -33.60 5.28
CA VAL A 151 -0.45 -32.45 4.75
C VAL A 151 0.47 -31.24 4.48
N GLY A 152 1.77 -31.51 4.34
CA GLY A 152 2.78 -30.50 4.11
C GLY A 152 2.90 -30.05 2.66
N SER A 153 3.08 -28.74 2.49
CA SER A 153 3.43 -28.10 1.22
C SER A 153 4.58 -27.13 1.42
N VAL A 154 5.29 -26.80 0.34
CA VAL A 154 6.36 -25.79 0.33
C VAL A 154 5.96 -24.68 -0.63
N ASP A 155 6.15 -23.44 -0.20
CA ASP A 155 5.88 -22.25 -1.00
C ASP A 155 6.90 -21.14 -0.71
N THR A 156 6.86 -20.08 -1.50
CA THR A 156 7.65 -18.87 -1.34
C THR A 156 6.73 -17.66 -1.32
N GLU A 157 6.92 -16.77 -0.35
CA GLU A 157 6.16 -15.52 -0.35
C GLU A 157 6.80 -14.47 -1.26
N SER A 158 5.98 -13.88 -2.12
CA SER A 158 6.40 -12.79 -2.99
C SER A 158 6.33 -11.44 -2.26
N ASP A 159 7.46 -10.74 -2.18
CA ASP A 159 7.57 -9.37 -1.66
C ASP A 159 7.27 -8.29 -2.72
N TRP A 160 6.47 -8.62 -3.74
CA TRP A 160 6.18 -7.72 -4.86
C TRP A 160 5.60 -6.37 -4.40
N PHE A 161 4.79 -6.32 -3.35
CA PHE A 161 4.21 -5.06 -2.85
C PHE A 161 5.29 -4.12 -2.31
N SER A 162 6.19 -4.62 -1.45
CA SER A 162 7.32 -3.84 -0.94
C SER A 162 8.23 -3.39 -2.09
N LYS A 163 8.52 -4.29 -3.02
CA LYS A 163 9.34 -4.01 -4.21
C LYS A 163 8.71 -2.93 -5.10
N SER A 164 7.41 -3.02 -5.35
CA SER A 164 6.65 -2.04 -6.13
C SER A 164 6.57 -0.69 -5.42
N LEU A 165 6.36 -0.66 -4.11
CA LEU A 165 6.30 0.57 -3.34
C LEU A 165 7.67 1.28 -3.34
N SER A 166 8.76 0.54 -3.12
CA SER A 166 10.13 1.07 -3.22
C SER A 166 10.46 1.60 -4.62
N PHE A 167 9.95 0.96 -5.67
CA PHE A 167 10.11 1.45 -7.05
C PHE A 167 9.23 2.68 -7.36
N LEU A 168 8.01 2.73 -6.83
CA LEU A 168 7.06 3.80 -7.09
C LEU A 168 7.41 5.09 -6.32
N LEU A 169 7.96 4.97 -5.11
CA LEU A 169 8.31 6.10 -4.24
C LEU A 169 9.22 7.14 -4.93
N PRO A 170 10.34 6.80 -5.61
CA PRO A 170 11.13 7.79 -6.33
C PRO A 170 10.38 8.44 -7.49
N ILE A 171 9.54 7.70 -8.22
CA ILE A 171 8.71 8.28 -9.30
C ILE A 171 7.74 9.30 -8.72
N LEU A 172 7.10 8.96 -7.60
CA LEU A 172 6.17 9.85 -6.91
C LEU A 172 6.87 11.10 -6.36
N LEU A 173 8.12 10.98 -5.88
CA LEU A 173 8.94 12.12 -5.50
C LEU A 173 9.29 13.02 -6.69
N PHE A 174 9.67 12.45 -7.84
CA PHE A 174 9.93 13.24 -9.05
C PHE A 174 8.69 13.99 -9.54
N VAL A 175 7.53 13.34 -9.56
CA VAL A 175 6.25 13.97 -9.91
C VAL A 175 5.90 15.06 -8.89
N GLY A 176 6.11 14.81 -7.60
CA GLY A 176 5.90 15.78 -6.54
C GLY A 176 6.80 17.02 -6.67
N LEU A 177 8.08 16.82 -6.98
CA LEU A 177 9.04 17.91 -7.24
C LEU A 177 8.69 18.68 -8.53
N TRP A 178 8.30 17.99 -9.60
CA TRP A 178 7.93 18.61 -10.87
C TRP A 178 6.67 19.48 -10.76
N ILE A 179 5.73 19.12 -9.88
CA ILE A 179 4.52 19.91 -9.63
C ILE A 179 4.81 21.13 -8.71
N LEU A 180 5.86 21.07 -7.90
CA LEU A 180 6.27 22.17 -7.02
C LEU A 180 7.15 23.21 -7.74
N LEU A 181 7.81 22.82 -8.84
CA LEU A 181 8.64 23.68 -9.69
C LEU A 181 7.82 24.61 -10.58
#